data_AF-A0A950ZHJ6-F1
#
_entry.id   AF-A0A950ZHJ6-F1
#
_cell.length_a   1.000
_cell.length_b   1.000
_cell.length_c   1.000
_cell.angle_alpha   90.00
_cell.angle_beta   90.00
_cell.angle_gamma   90.00
#
_symmetry.space_group_name_H-M   'P 1'
#
loop_
_entity.id
_entity.type
_entity.pdbx_description
1 polymer ?
#
loop_
_entity_poly.entity_id
_entity_poly.type
_entity_poly.pdbx_seq_one_letter_code
_entity_poly.pdbx_strand_id
1 'polypeptide(L)' 'RVKAYEAIVKGENTLEAGIPESFRVLVKELEGLALGVEIQSEDEHQIVLGEEDVPDIPLDLGIHLERDERDDVDETVR' A
#
# COMPACT_ATOMS: atom_id res chain seq x y z
N ARG A 1 2.18 0.94 1.89
CA ARG A 1 3.23 1.97 1.63
C ARG A 1 2.84 3.36 2.14
N VAL A 2 1.67 3.92 1.76
CA VAL A 2 1.26 5.28 2.16
C VAL A 2 1.13 5.41 3.68
N LYS A 3 0.41 4.47 4.32
CA LYS A 3 0.31 4.43 5.79
C LYS A 3 1.66 4.32 6.49
N ALA A 4 2.63 3.63 5.89
CA ALA A 4 3.98 3.54 6.45
C ALA A 4 4.69 4.89 6.44
N TYR A 5 4.60 5.64 5.33
CA TYR A 5 5.12 7.00 5.27
C TYR A 5 4.40 7.93 6.26
N GLU A 6 3.06 7.85 6.34
CA GLU A 6 2.31 8.66 7.28
C GLU A 6 2.66 8.38 8.74
N ALA A 7 2.79 7.11 9.14
CA ALA A 7 3.15 6.75 10.51
C ALA A 7 4.56 7.22 10.86
N ILE A 8 5.51 7.10 9.92
CA ILE A 8 6.87 7.63 10.08
C ILE A 8 6.83 9.16 10.31
N VAL A 9 6.00 9.89 9.56
CA VAL A 9 5.87 11.35 9.68
C VAL A 9 5.12 11.76 10.95
N LYS A 10 4.10 11.00 11.36
CA LYS A 10 3.27 11.26 12.56
C LYS A 10 3.91 10.77 13.86
N GLY A 11 5.02 10.02 13.79
CA GLY A 11 5.68 9.43 14.96
C GLY A 11 4.87 8.30 15.61
N GLU A 12 3.99 7.66 14.85
CA GLU A 12 3.17 6.53 15.31
C GLU A 12 3.96 5.23 15.19
N ASN A 13 4.02 4.45 16.27
CA ASN A 13 4.95 3.32 16.39
C ASN A 13 4.35 1.97 15.95
N THR A 14 3.16 1.97 15.36
CA THR A 14 2.46 0.73 15.01
C THR A 14 1.95 0.80 13.58
N LEU A 15 2.62 0.02 12.73
CA LEU A 15 2.12 -0.34 11.42
C LEU A 15 1.82 -1.84 11.47
N GLU A 16 0.55 -2.19 11.36
CA GLU A 16 0.18 -3.60 11.23
C GLU A 16 0.57 -4.07 9.83
N ALA A 17 1.47 -5.04 9.77
CA ALA A 17 1.94 -5.59 8.51
C ALA A 17 0.88 -6.56 7.97
N GLY A 18 0.18 -6.15 6.91
CA GLY A 18 -0.75 -7.01 6.18
C GLY A 18 -0.05 -7.98 5.23
N ILE A 19 -0.85 -8.74 4.49
CA ILE A 19 -0.37 -9.72 3.51
C ILE A 19 0.28 -8.99 2.31
N PRO A 20 1.49 -9.41 1.86
CA PRO A 20 2.13 -8.81 0.70
C PRO A 20 1.32 -9.00 -0.58
N GLU A 21 1.24 -7.96 -1.40
CA GLU A 21 0.56 -8.01 -2.69
C GLU A 21 1.12 -9.10 -3.61
N SER A 22 2.44 -9.31 -3.58
CA SER A 22 3.10 -10.36 -4.37
C SER A 22 2.61 -11.77 -4.03
N PHE A 23 2.21 -12.01 -2.77
CA PHE A 23 1.67 -13.30 -2.36
C PHE A 23 0.27 -13.53 -2.93
N ARG A 24 -0.58 -12.50 -2.97
CA ARG A 24 -1.91 -12.59 -3.61
C ARG A 24 -1.80 -12.88 -5.10
N VAL A 25 -0.86 -12.21 -5.79
CA VAL A 25 -0.60 -12.45 -7.22
C VAL A 25 -0.19 -13.91 -7.44
N LEU A 26 0.72 -14.44 -6.63
CA LEU A 26 1.13 -15.85 -6.71
C LEU A 26 -0.06 -16.81 -6.60
N VAL A 27 -0.94 -16.62 -5.62
CA VAL A 27 -2.12 -17.48 -5.44
C VAL A 27 -3.03 -17.42 -6.68
N LYS A 28 -3.26 -16.22 -7.22
CA LYS A 28 -4.06 -16.04 -8.44
C LYS A 28 -3.41 -16.65 -9.68
N GLU A 29 -2.09 -16.59 -9.79
CA GLU A 29 -1.35 -17.24 -10.89
C GLU A 29 -1.48 -18.77 -10.81
N LEU A 30 -1.39 -19.36 -9.62
CA LEU A 30 -1.59 -20.80 -9.40
C LEU A 30 -3.03 -21.24 -9.71
N GLU A 31 -4.04 -20.48 -9.26
CA GLU A 31 -5.44 -20.70 -9.63
C GLU A 31 -5.64 -20.61 -11.16
N GLY A 32 -4.94 -19.69 -11.83
CA GLY A 32 -4.93 -19.54 -13.29
C GLY A 32 -4.37 -20.76 -14.03
N LEU A 33 -3.56 -21.59 -13.37
CA LEU A 33 -3.08 -22.88 -13.87
C LEU A 33 -4.05 -24.05 -13.56
N ALA A 34 -5.26 -23.75 -13.09
CA ALA A 34 -6.25 -24.72 -12.62
C ALA A 34 -5.77 -25.57 -11.43
N LEU A 35 -4.90 -25.02 -10.58
CA LEU A 35 -4.49 -25.65 -9.34
C LEU A 35 -5.44 -25.25 -8.20
N GLY A 36 -5.87 -26.23 -7.41
CA GLY A 36 -6.58 -25.97 -6.16
C GLY A 36 -5.59 -25.53 -5.08
N VAL A 37 -5.70 -24.29 -4.62
CA VAL A 37 -4.83 -23.71 -3.59
C VAL A 37 -5.69 -23.32 -2.40
N GLU A 38 -5.31 -23.77 -1.21
CA GLU A 38 -5.96 -23.45 0.05
C GLU A 38 -4.92 -22.98 1.06
N ILE A 39 -5.28 -22.00 1.88
CA ILE A 39 -4.42 -21.46 2.92
C ILE A 39 -5.02 -21.86 4.27
N GLN A 40 -4.21 -22.46 5.12
CA GLN A 40 -4.60 -22.92 6.45
C GLN A 40 -3.72 -22.25 7.52
N SER A 41 -4.33 -21.89 8.64
CA SER A 41 -3.63 -21.49 9.85
C SER A 41 -3.04 -22.70 10.59
N GLU A 42 -2.21 -22.46 11.59
CA GLU A 42 -1.69 -23.49 12.50
C GLU A 42 -2.83 -24.26 13.21
N ASP A 43 -3.95 -23.59 13.46
CA ASP A 43 -5.17 -24.17 14.05
C ASP A 43 -6.09 -24.88 13.02
N GLU A 44 -5.58 -25.20 11.83
CA GLU A 44 -6.33 -25.81 10.70
C GLU A 44 -7.53 -24.96 10.21
N HIS A 45 -7.59 -23.69 10.58
CA HIS A 45 -8.61 -22.76 10.09
C HIS A 45 -8.29 -22.28 8.68
N GLN A 46 -9.28 -22.35 7.79
CA GLN A 46 -9.16 -21.83 6.43
C GLN A 46 -9.06 -20.30 6.45
N ILE A 47 -8.00 -19.78 5.83
CA ILE A 47 -7.77 -18.34 5.69
C ILE A 47 -8.28 -17.91 4.31
N VAL A 48 -9.20 -16.95 4.30
CA VAL A 48 -9.69 -16.32 3.07
C VAL A 48 -8.91 -15.03 2.86
N LEU A 49 -8.19 -14.92 1.74
CA LEU A 49 -7.52 -13.68 1.33
C LEU A 49 -8.58 -12.68 0.86
N GLY A 50 -8.97 -11.75 1.73
CA GLY A 50 -10.00 -10.75 1.48
C GLY A 50 -9.43 -9.41 0.99
N GLU A 51 -10.29 -8.56 0.42
CA GLU A 51 -9.91 -7.17 0.11
C GLU A 51 -9.69 -6.33 1.38
N GLU A 52 -10.17 -6.80 2.52
CA GLU A 52 -10.03 -6.19 3.86
C GLU A 52 -8.58 -6.22 4.36
N ASP A 53 -7.74 -7.10 3.81
CA ASP A 53 -6.28 -7.11 4.02
C ASP A 53 -5.58 -5.91 3.34
N VAL A 54 -6.30 -5.17 2.49
CA VAL A 54 -5.85 -3.90 1.93
C VAL A 54 -6.32 -2.79 2.86
N PRO A 55 -5.40 -2.05 3.51
CA PRO A 55 -5.79 -0.90 4.29
C PRO A 55 -6.55 0.09 3.40
N ASP A 56 -7.79 0.42 3.77
CA ASP A 56 -8.64 1.43 3.10
C ASP A 56 -7.78 2.66 2.73
N ILE A 57 -7.59 2.89 1.43
CA ILE A 57 -6.82 4.01 0.89
C ILE A 57 -7.86 5.03 0.42
N PRO A 58 -8.10 6.13 1.15
CA PRO A 58 -8.92 7.20 0.62
C PRO A 58 -8.24 7.71 -0.65
N LEU A 59 -8.90 7.53 -1.80
CA LEU A 59 -8.41 7.89 -3.14
C LEU A 59 -8.36 9.42 -3.38
N ASP A 60 -8.25 10.22 -2.33
CA ASP A 60 -8.19 11.68 -2.40
C ASP A 60 -6.97 12.19 -1.63
N LEU A 61 -5.78 11.85 -2.13
CA LEU A 61 -4.59 12.63 -1.83
C LEU A 61 -4.29 13.44 -3.10
N GLY A 62 -4.65 14.72 -3.06
CA GLY A 62 -4.41 15.74 -4.09
C GLY A 62 -2.93 16.02 -4.37
N ILE A 63 -2.19 14.99 -4.77
CA ILE A 63 -0.79 15.07 -5.18
C ILE A 63 -0.78 15.37 -6.69
N HIS A 64 -1.03 16.62 -7.06
CA HIS A 64 -0.68 17.09 -8.40
C HIS A 64 0.85 17.11 -8.49
N LEU A 65 1.42 16.13 -9.20
CA LEU A 65 2.85 16.08 -9.56
C LEU A 65 3.22 17.06 -10.68
N GLU A 66 2.44 18.12 -10.88
CA GLU A 66 2.88 19.25 -11.69
C GLU A 66 3.83 20.07 -10.83
N ARG A 67 5.11 19.89 -11.13
CA ARG A 67 6.22 20.71 -10.66
C ARG A 67 5.87 22.18 -10.96
N ASP A 68 5.43 22.90 -9.95
CA ASP A 68 5.42 24.36 -9.97
C ASP A 68 6.89 24.80 -10.05
N GLU A 69 7.32 25.24 -11.23
CA GLU A 69 8.63 25.82 -11.45
C GLU A 69 8.66 27.15 -10.69
N ARG A 70 9.05 27.05 -9.41
CA ARG A 70 9.25 28.17 -8.51
C ARG A 70 9.83 29.38 -9.23
N ASP A 71 9.11 30.48 -9.06
CA ASP A 71 9.61 31.84 -9.08
C ASP A 71 10.99 31.92 -8.40
N ASP A 72 12.05 31.98 -9.20
CA ASP A 72 13.37 32.41 -8.77
C ASP A 72 13.84 33.53 -9.72
N VAL A 73 13.34 34.75 -9.51
CA VAL A 73 14.15 35.95 -9.77
C VAL A 73 13.97 36.92 -8.63
N ASP A 74 14.91 36.80 -7.69
CA ASP A 74 15.18 37.68 -6.56
C ASP A 74 15.44 39.13 -6.99
N GLU A 75 15.12 40.04 -6.08
CA GLU A 75 15.30 41.48 -6.13
C GLU A 75 16.71 41.88 -6.58
N THR A 76 16.85 42.57 -7.71
CA THR A 76 17.99 43.49 -7.88
C THR A 76 17.52 44.90 -7.55
N VAL A 77 17.70 45.26 -6.28
CA VAL A 77 17.72 46.64 -5.81
C VAL A 77 18.91 47.37 -6.43
N ARG A 78 18.66 48.24 -7.42
CA ARG A 78 19.21 49.60 -7.57
C ARG A 78 18.71 50.29 -8.84
#